data_AF-A0A6A6E445-F1
#
_entry.id   AF-A0A6A6E445-F1
#
_cell.length_a   1.000
_cell.length_b   1.000
_cell.length_c   1.000
_cell.angle_alpha   90.00
_cell.angle_beta   90.00
_cell.angle_gamma   90.00
#
_symmetry.space_group_name_H-M   'P 1'
#
loop_
_entity.id
_entity.type
_entity.pdbx_description
1 polymer ?
#
loop_
_entity_poly.entity_id
_entity_poly.type
_entity_poly.pdbx_seq_one_letter_code
_entity_poly.pdbx_strand_id
1 'polypeptide(L)'
;MGKTQLAVEFARRRQHSFTSVFWLDGSSRSSLKQSIAACASRIPAEQVAETSGMYTCGQGSDLDAVVKDMLRWLSIPDNRDWLVVVDNVDRDDRQRGEDTEAYDVHEYLPGADHGSVLITTRLAHLGQLGERWEVKKVNEERARAIFETWYGSEVGPESDELLGLLDGLPLALAQAAAYMSETGTSFRTYTRLYKEQWRELMEPGDGRHMPLRSYSNGSVATTWMISYMAIRTRNEAAANLLLLWAHLDNKSLWHGLLAAASRRLDVATEQTPAWFQRIAYSEVEFIKAIGMLRSYSLVEEMEDQTGYATHPVVHQ
;
A
#
# COMPACT_ATOMS: atom_id res chain seq x y z
N MET A 1 -0.15 1.15 -10.94
CA MET A 1 0.01 0.09 -11.97
C MET A 1 -0.46 -1.30 -11.54
N GLY A 2 -0.74 -1.58 -10.26
CA GLY A 2 -1.30 -2.88 -9.86
C GLY A 2 -0.29 -4.03 -9.74
N LYS A 3 1.00 -3.74 -9.52
CA LYS A 3 2.04 -4.77 -9.40
C LYS A 3 1.80 -5.70 -8.21
N THR A 4 1.46 -5.13 -7.05
CA THR A 4 1.10 -5.87 -5.83
C THR A 4 -0.07 -6.81 -6.10
N GLN A 5 -1.16 -6.32 -6.74
CA GLN A 5 -2.33 -7.15 -7.07
C GLN A 5 -2.00 -8.28 -8.06
N LEU A 6 -1.12 -8.04 -9.03
CA LEU A 6 -0.63 -9.08 -9.94
C LEU A 6 0.21 -10.14 -9.21
N ALA A 7 1.06 -9.73 -8.26
CA ALA A 7 1.85 -10.65 -7.44
C ALA A 7 0.96 -11.52 -6.52
N VAL A 8 -0.06 -10.92 -5.88
CA VAL A 8 -1.07 -11.66 -5.10
C VAL A 8 -1.77 -12.70 -5.96
N GLU A 9 -2.27 -12.30 -7.15
CA GLU A 9 -2.99 -13.21 -8.03
C GLU A 9 -2.08 -14.31 -8.60
N PHE A 10 -0.82 -14.01 -8.89
CA PHE A 10 0.18 -15.01 -9.27
C PHE A 10 0.38 -16.05 -8.16
N ALA A 11 0.63 -15.59 -6.93
CA ALA A 11 0.83 -16.48 -5.78
C ALA A 11 -0.39 -17.35 -5.52
N ARG A 12 -1.60 -16.78 -5.60
CA ARG A 12 -2.86 -17.52 -5.44
C ARG A 12 -3.04 -18.59 -6.52
N ARG A 13 -2.84 -18.25 -7.80
CA ARG A 13 -3.01 -19.19 -8.93
C ARG A 13 -1.99 -20.33 -8.91
N ARG A 14 -0.78 -20.06 -8.42
CA ARG A 14 0.33 -21.00 -8.38
C ARG A 14 0.56 -21.60 -6.99
N GLN A 15 -0.36 -21.41 -6.03
CA GLN A 15 -0.17 -21.85 -4.65
C GLN A 15 0.17 -23.33 -4.51
N HIS A 16 -0.38 -24.19 -5.39
CA HIS A 16 -0.13 -25.65 -5.37
C HIS A 16 1.21 -26.04 -6.01
N SER A 17 1.87 -25.12 -6.70
CA SER A 17 3.19 -25.32 -7.28
C SER A 17 4.32 -24.99 -6.30
N PHE A 18 3.99 -24.40 -5.14
CA PHE A 18 4.97 -24.02 -4.14
C PHE A 18 4.75 -24.75 -2.81
N THR A 19 5.83 -25.16 -2.15
CA THR A 19 5.78 -25.75 -0.80
C THR A 19 5.49 -24.72 0.27
N SER A 20 5.89 -23.48 0.04
CA SER A 20 5.71 -22.35 0.96
C SER A 20 5.71 -21.04 0.18
N VAL A 21 4.91 -20.08 0.62
CA VAL A 21 4.86 -18.73 0.05
C VAL A 21 5.11 -17.74 1.18
N PHE A 22 6.15 -16.94 1.05
CA PHE A 22 6.50 -15.88 1.99
C PHE A 22 6.29 -14.52 1.35
N TRP A 23 5.58 -13.64 2.05
CA TRP A 23 5.33 -12.27 1.61
C TRP A 23 6.10 -11.29 2.49
N LEU A 24 7.06 -10.60 1.90
CA LEU A 24 7.99 -9.70 2.58
C LEU A 24 7.73 -8.26 2.19
N ASP A 25 7.83 -7.36 3.16
CA ASP A 25 7.63 -5.93 3.00
C ASP A 25 8.96 -5.22 2.70
N GLY A 26 9.21 -4.94 1.44
CA GLY A 26 10.41 -4.26 0.95
C GLY A 26 10.37 -2.73 1.05
N SER A 27 9.37 -2.13 1.70
CA SER A 27 9.21 -0.67 1.76
C SER A 27 10.37 0.09 2.42
N SER A 28 11.08 -0.56 3.36
CA SER A 28 12.21 -0.03 4.11
C SER A 28 13.09 -1.17 4.62
N ARG A 29 14.33 -0.87 5.00
CA ARG A 29 15.23 -1.85 5.64
C ARG A 29 14.60 -2.46 6.89
N SER A 30 13.99 -1.63 7.73
CA SER A 30 13.37 -2.08 8.98
C SER A 30 12.15 -2.96 8.72
N SER A 31 11.26 -2.56 7.80
CA SER A 31 10.06 -3.33 7.41
C SER A 31 10.44 -4.69 6.82
N LEU A 32 11.51 -4.75 6.01
CA LEU A 32 11.97 -6.00 5.42
C LEU A 32 12.48 -6.96 6.50
N LYS A 33 13.34 -6.49 7.41
CA LYS A 33 13.84 -7.30 8.52
C LYS A 33 12.70 -7.82 9.42
N GLN A 34 11.74 -6.97 9.73
CA GLN A 34 10.60 -7.35 10.57
C GLN A 34 9.69 -8.37 9.87
N SER A 35 9.39 -8.18 8.59
CA SER A 35 8.56 -9.12 7.83
C SER A 35 9.25 -10.48 7.62
N ILE A 36 10.58 -10.48 7.43
CA ILE A 36 11.40 -11.70 7.42
C ILE A 36 11.30 -12.42 8.78
N ALA A 37 11.49 -11.71 9.89
CA ALA A 37 11.38 -12.31 11.22
C ALA A 37 9.96 -12.86 11.50
N ALA A 38 8.93 -12.15 11.08
CA ALA A 38 7.55 -12.60 11.18
C ALA A 38 7.31 -13.88 10.36
N CYS A 39 7.88 -13.98 9.15
CA CYS A 39 7.80 -15.19 8.33
C CYS A 39 8.59 -16.36 8.93
N ALA A 40 9.81 -16.10 9.42
CA ALA A 40 10.68 -17.09 10.03
C ALA A 40 10.01 -17.77 11.23
N SER A 41 9.24 -17.02 12.04
CA SER A 41 8.50 -17.58 13.19
C SER A 41 7.40 -18.59 12.81
N ARG A 42 7.00 -18.66 11.53
CA ARG A 42 6.01 -19.63 11.03
C ARG A 42 6.64 -20.92 10.54
N ILE A 43 7.97 -20.97 10.42
CA ILE A 43 8.68 -22.18 10.01
C ILE A 43 8.75 -23.12 11.22
N PRO A 44 8.43 -24.42 11.09
CA PRO A 44 8.51 -25.36 12.20
C PRO A 44 9.89 -25.33 12.86
N ALA A 45 9.92 -25.29 14.20
CA ALA A 45 11.16 -25.19 14.98
C ALA A 45 12.16 -26.34 14.73
N GLU A 46 11.68 -27.48 14.24
CA GLU A 46 12.52 -28.64 13.85
C GLU A 46 13.34 -28.38 12.58
N GLN A 47 12.94 -27.39 11.77
CA GLN A 47 13.55 -27.10 10.47
C GLN A 47 14.48 -25.88 10.53
N VAL A 48 14.42 -25.06 11.58
CA VAL A 48 15.27 -23.88 11.76
C VAL A 48 16.14 -24.09 13.00
N ALA A 49 17.34 -23.53 13.01
CA ALA A 49 18.22 -23.60 14.19
C ALA A 49 17.47 -23.14 15.46
N GLU A 50 17.78 -23.74 16.62
CA GLU A 50 17.10 -23.50 17.91
C GLU A 50 16.97 -22.01 18.30
N THR A 51 17.86 -21.15 17.77
CA THR A 51 17.75 -19.68 17.85
C THR A 51 16.42 -19.13 17.34
N SER A 52 15.73 -19.87 16.48
CA SER A 52 14.47 -19.48 15.85
C SER A 52 13.18 -19.91 16.54
N GLY A 53 13.23 -20.92 17.42
CA GLY A 53 12.06 -21.39 18.16
C GLY A 53 11.66 -20.48 19.34
N MET A 54 12.54 -19.54 19.73
CA MET A 54 12.42 -18.72 20.95
C MET A 54 11.92 -17.27 20.71
N TYR A 55 11.30 -16.98 19.56
CA TYR A 55 10.91 -15.60 19.19
C TYR A 55 9.60 -15.09 19.82
N THR A 56 8.97 -15.86 20.71
CA THR A 56 7.86 -15.34 21.51
C THR A 56 8.37 -14.52 22.68
N CYS A 57 7.99 -13.24 22.68
CA CYS A 57 8.00 -12.31 23.82
C CYS A 57 9.36 -11.66 24.17
N GLY A 58 9.65 -10.56 23.47
CA GLY A 58 10.09 -9.31 24.10
C GLY A 58 11.40 -9.32 24.89
N GLN A 59 12.54 -9.48 24.21
CA GLN A 59 13.83 -8.85 24.57
C GLN A 59 14.65 -8.77 23.28
N GLY A 60 15.37 -7.66 23.05
CA GLY A 60 16.05 -7.31 21.80
C GLY A 60 16.92 -8.42 21.21
N SER A 61 16.35 -9.18 20.28
CA SER A 61 17.07 -10.15 19.45
C SER A 61 17.69 -9.46 18.25
N ASP A 62 18.84 -9.96 17.81
CA ASP A 62 19.51 -9.47 16.61
C ASP A 62 18.69 -9.88 15.37
N LEU A 63 17.87 -8.97 14.85
CA LEU A 63 17.08 -9.17 13.64
C LEU A 63 17.95 -9.68 12.48
N ASP A 64 19.23 -9.29 12.42
CA ASP A 64 20.17 -9.75 11.41
C ASP A 64 20.49 -11.25 11.53
N ALA A 65 20.48 -11.82 12.73
CA ALA A 65 20.63 -13.26 12.93
C ALA A 65 19.44 -14.03 12.37
N VAL A 66 18.21 -13.53 12.62
CA VAL A 66 16.97 -14.15 12.11
C VAL A 66 16.93 -14.13 10.58
N VAL A 67 17.31 -13.00 9.98
CA VAL A 67 17.42 -12.88 8.52
C VAL A 67 18.39 -13.92 7.98
N LYS A 68 19.59 -14.05 8.57
CA LYS A 68 20.58 -15.05 8.15
C LYS A 68 20.06 -16.49 8.27
N ASP A 69 19.35 -16.80 9.35
CA ASP A 69 18.79 -18.13 9.57
C ASP A 69 17.70 -18.46 8.54
N MET A 70 16.81 -17.51 8.22
CA MET A 70 15.81 -17.69 7.16
C MET A 70 16.46 -17.87 5.78
N LEU A 71 17.46 -17.05 5.43
CA LEU A 71 18.18 -17.19 4.16
C LEU A 71 18.91 -18.54 4.08
N ARG A 72 19.47 -19.04 5.20
CA ARG A 72 20.08 -20.37 5.27
C ARG A 72 19.04 -21.47 5.05
N TRP A 73 17.87 -21.35 5.68
CA TRP A 73 16.78 -22.31 5.53
C TRP A 73 16.26 -22.37 4.08
N LEU A 74 16.08 -21.22 3.44
CA LEU A 74 15.71 -21.13 2.02
C LEU A 74 16.78 -21.74 1.10
N SER A 75 18.03 -21.84 1.56
CA SER A 75 19.15 -22.37 0.78
C SER A 75 19.44 -23.85 1.02
N ILE A 76 18.62 -24.56 1.81
CA ILE A 76 18.80 -26.00 2.07
C ILE A 76 18.59 -26.77 0.74
N PRO A 77 19.49 -27.69 0.34
CA PRO A 77 19.42 -28.36 -0.97
C PRO A 77 18.10 -29.10 -1.29
N ASP A 78 17.34 -29.51 -0.28
CA ASP A 78 16.05 -30.21 -0.45
C ASP A 78 14.84 -29.27 -0.35
N ASN A 79 15.04 -27.99 -0.05
CA ASN A 79 13.98 -26.98 0.08
C ASN A 79 13.80 -26.19 -1.23
N ARG A 80 13.29 -26.83 -2.29
CA ARG A 80 13.43 -26.32 -3.67
C ARG A 80 12.27 -25.51 -4.23
N ASP A 81 11.07 -25.68 -3.71
CA ASP A 81 9.84 -25.20 -4.35
C ASP A 81 9.16 -24.08 -3.55
N TRP A 82 9.90 -23.22 -2.86
CA TRP A 82 9.33 -22.06 -2.16
C TRP A 82 9.19 -20.85 -3.10
N LEU A 83 8.28 -19.94 -2.75
CA LEU A 83 8.15 -18.61 -3.36
C LEU A 83 8.38 -17.53 -2.30
N VAL A 84 9.29 -16.60 -2.55
CA VAL A 84 9.46 -15.37 -1.77
C VAL A 84 9.01 -14.19 -2.61
N VAL A 85 7.97 -13.49 -2.16
CA VAL A 85 7.52 -12.23 -2.76
C VAL A 85 8.07 -11.08 -1.94
N VAL A 86 8.91 -10.22 -2.52
CA VAL A 86 9.37 -8.98 -1.90
C VAL A 86 8.63 -7.81 -2.55
N ASP A 87 7.64 -7.27 -1.86
CA ASP A 87 6.76 -6.23 -2.39
C ASP A 87 7.30 -4.83 -2.02
N ASN A 88 7.14 -3.84 -2.92
CA ASN A 88 7.44 -2.43 -2.67
C ASN A 88 8.94 -2.07 -2.44
N VAL A 89 9.85 -2.74 -3.16
CA VAL A 89 11.30 -2.45 -3.09
C VAL A 89 11.63 -1.15 -3.84
N ASP A 90 11.47 -0.01 -3.18
CA ASP A 90 11.64 1.30 -3.80
C ASP A 90 12.76 2.17 -3.19
N ARG A 91 13.41 1.72 -2.12
CA ARG A 91 14.49 2.44 -1.40
C ARG A 91 15.83 1.70 -1.52
N ASP A 92 16.59 2.03 -2.56
CA ASP A 92 17.83 1.32 -2.93
C ASP A 92 19.10 2.09 -2.49
N ASP A 93 20.06 1.39 -1.88
CA ASP A 93 21.31 1.99 -1.35
C ASP A 93 22.20 2.61 -2.43
N ARG A 94 21.99 2.33 -3.73
CA ARG A 94 22.74 2.99 -4.82
C ARG A 94 22.50 4.51 -4.87
N GLN A 95 21.52 5.03 -4.13
CA GLN A 95 21.25 6.46 -3.94
C GLN A 95 21.95 7.06 -2.71
N ARG A 96 23.10 6.51 -2.26
CA ARG A 96 23.84 6.89 -1.04
C ARG A 96 23.79 8.37 -0.67
N GLY A 97 23.29 8.65 0.53
CA GLY A 97 23.58 9.89 1.26
C GLY A 97 22.57 10.28 2.35
N GLU A 98 21.26 10.08 2.11
CA GLU A 98 20.22 10.78 2.90
C GLU A 98 19.16 9.86 3.54
N ASP A 99 18.91 8.66 3.00
CA ASP A 99 17.88 7.73 3.52
C ASP A 99 18.52 6.58 4.32
N THR A 100 18.40 6.62 5.65
CA THR A 100 18.90 5.57 6.55
C THR A 100 18.16 4.24 6.42
N GLU A 101 16.97 4.27 5.82
CA GLU A 101 16.11 3.10 5.59
C GLU A 101 16.28 2.50 4.19
N ALA A 102 17.13 3.08 3.33
CA ALA A 102 17.52 2.46 2.08
C ALA A 102 18.43 1.24 2.31
N TYR A 103 18.37 0.27 1.39
CA TYR A 103 19.14 -0.98 1.50
C TYR A 103 19.41 -1.59 0.12
N ASP A 104 20.36 -2.51 0.06
CA ASP A 104 20.53 -3.38 -1.11
C ASP A 104 19.68 -4.64 -0.93
N VAL A 105 18.65 -4.80 -1.78
CA VAL A 105 17.78 -5.97 -1.73
C VAL A 105 18.54 -7.29 -1.93
N HIS A 106 19.67 -7.27 -2.63
CA HIS A 106 20.50 -8.45 -2.86
C HIS A 106 21.02 -9.06 -1.55
N GLU A 107 21.21 -8.28 -0.49
CA GLU A 107 21.63 -8.78 0.83
C GLU A 107 20.58 -9.66 1.51
N TYR A 108 19.32 -9.58 1.05
CA TYR A 108 18.17 -10.29 1.61
C TYR A 108 17.62 -11.36 0.67
N LEU A 109 18.39 -11.75 -0.35
CA LEU A 109 18.06 -12.85 -1.25
C LEU A 109 18.86 -14.11 -0.88
N PRO A 110 18.27 -15.31 -0.96
CA PRO A 110 19.00 -16.54 -0.69
C PRO A 110 20.04 -16.79 -1.79
N GLY A 111 21.21 -17.30 -1.40
CA GLY A 111 22.30 -17.64 -2.32
C GLY A 111 22.11 -18.99 -3.04
N ALA A 112 20.87 -19.44 -3.19
CA ALA A 112 20.53 -20.75 -3.73
C ALA A 112 19.98 -20.66 -5.16
N ASP A 113 20.32 -21.66 -5.98
CA ASP A 113 19.85 -21.78 -7.37
C ASP A 113 18.48 -22.48 -7.48
N HIS A 114 17.71 -22.53 -6.39
CA HIS A 114 16.37 -23.12 -6.31
C HIS A 114 15.40 -22.17 -5.61
N GLY A 115 14.11 -22.50 -5.65
CA GLY A 115 13.05 -21.60 -5.24
C GLY A 115 12.74 -20.53 -6.29
N SER A 116 11.83 -19.64 -5.95
CA SER A 116 11.42 -18.53 -6.80
C SER A 116 11.34 -17.25 -6.00
N VAL A 117 11.92 -16.16 -6.51
CA VAL A 117 11.80 -14.83 -5.93
C VAL A 117 11.03 -13.94 -6.90
N LEU A 118 9.98 -13.28 -6.41
CA LEU A 118 9.22 -12.27 -7.14
C LEU A 118 9.39 -10.92 -6.44
N ILE A 119 9.95 -9.93 -7.13
CA ILE A 119 10.14 -8.59 -6.59
C ILE A 119 9.20 -7.61 -7.28
N THR A 120 8.46 -6.80 -6.52
CA THR A 120 7.74 -5.65 -7.08
C THR A 120 8.46 -4.35 -6.74
N THR A 121 8.67 -3.50 -7.75
CA THR A 121 9.44 -2.26 -7.61
C THR A 121 9.04 -1.20 -8.64
N ARG A 122 9.26 0.07 -8.32
CA ARG A 122 9.25 1.21 -9.27
C ARG A 122 10.64 1.47 -9.87
N LEU A 123 11.70 0.86 -9.33
CA LEU A 123 13.07 1.06 -9.74
C LEU A 123 13.42 0.21 -10.96
N ALA A 124 13.50 0.85 -12.13
CA ALA A 124 13.77 0.16 -13.40
C ALA A 124 15.14 -0.55 -13.44
N HIS A 125 16.12 -0.08 -12.66
CA HIS A 125 17.48 -0.63 -12.63
C HIS A 125 17.58 -1.98 -11.89
N LEU A 126 16.64 -2.28 -10.98
CA LEU A 126 16.58 -3.59 -10.31
C LEU A 126 16.23 -4.73 -11.27
N GLY A 127 15.80 -4.42 -12.49
CA GLY A 127 15.62 -5.43 -13.55
C GLY A 127 16.91 -6.15 -13.97
N GLN A 128 18.09 -5.75 -13.48
CA GLN A 128 19.34 -6.49 -13.67
C GLN A 128 19.45 -7.74 -12.78
N LEU A 129 18.62 -7.85 -11.73
CA LEU A 129 18.65 -8.97 -10.80
C LEU A 129 18.01 -10.26 -11.37
N GLY A 130 17.29 -10.18 -12.48
CA GLY A 130 16.59 -11.32 -13.06
C GLY A 130 15.72 -10.94 -14.26
N GLU A 131 14.74 -11.78 -14.59
CA GLU A 131 13.80 -11.49 -15.67
C GLU A 131 12.88 -10.32 -15.30
N ARG A 132 12.88 -9.27 -16.14
CA ARG A 132 12.08 -8.06 -15.92
C ARG A 132 10.77 -8.11 -16.69
N TRP A 133 9.68 -7.90 -15.96
CA TRP A 133 8.33 -7.73 -16.51
C TRP A 133 7.83 -6.32 -16.28
N GLU A 134 7.78 -5.51 -17.34
CA GLU A 134 7.24 -4.15 -17.25
C GLU A 134 5.70 -4.17 -17.26
N VAL A 135 5.09 -3.73 -16.15
CA VAL A 135 3.64 -3.56 -16.05
C VAL A 135 3.24 -2.20 -16.61
N LYS A 136 2.62 -2.22 -17.79
CA LYS A 136 2.11 -1.04 -18.48
C LYS A 136 0.73 -0.63 -17.98
N LYS A 137 0.28 0.56 -18.40
CA LYS A 137 -1.12 0.98 -18.27
C LYS A 137 -2.05 -0.07 -18.87
N VAL A 138 -3.26 -0.17 -18.32
CA VAL A 138 -4.26 -1.08 -18.87
C VAL A 138 -4.82 -0.51 -20.17
N ASN A 139 -5.20 -1.40 -21.10
CA ASN A 139 -5.91 -1.01 -22.31
C ASN A 139 -7.35 -0.57 -21.98
N GLU A 140 -8.06 -0.02 -22.97
CA GLU A 140 -9.42 0.50 -22.81
C GLU A 140 -10.41 -0.57 -22.28
N GLU A 141 -10.33 -1.79 -22.79
CA GLU A 141 -11.17 -2.92 -22.36
C GLU A 141 -11.00 -3.22 -20.86
N ARG A 142 -9.75 -3.37 -20.40
CA ARG A 142 -9.47 -3.60 -18.98
C ARG A 142 -9.73 -2.35 -18.12
N ALA A 143 -9.53 -1.16 -18.67
CA ALA A 143 -9.85 0.08 -17.97
C ALA A 143 -11.34 0.16 -17.65
N ARG A 144 -12.20 -0.16 -18.63
CA ARG A 144 -13.65 -0.28 -18.45
C ARG A 144 -14.00 -1.35 -17.43
N ALA A 145 -13.45 -2.56 -17.56
CA ALA A 145 -13.75 -3.65 -16.62
C ALA A 145 -13.37 -3.32 -15.16
N ILE A 146 -12.21 -2.67 -14.95
CA ILE A 146 -11.82 -2.18 -13.62
C ILE A 146 -12.82 -1.13 -13.13
N PHE A 147 -13.18 -0.16 -13.98
CA PHE A 147 -14.12 0.88 -13.61
C PHE A 147 -15.48 0.31 -13.21
N GLU A 148 -16.06 -0.57 -14.02
CA GLU A 148 -17.35 -1.23 -13.78
C GLU A 148 -17.36 -2.04 -12.47
N THR A 149 -16.24 -2.72 -12.16
CA THR A 149 -16.08 -3.46 -10.91
C THR A 149 -16.26 -2.57 -9.69
N TRP A 150 -15.65 -1.37 -9.69
CA TRP A 150 -15.72 -0.44 -8.57
C TRP A 150 -16.95 0.47 -8.62
N TYR A 151 -17.53 0.67 -9.79
CA TYR A 151 -18.77 1.43 -9.98
C TYR A 151 -19.99 0.61 -9.55
N GLY A 152 -19.94 -0.72 -9.72
CA GLY A 152 -20.99 -1.67 -9.35
C GLY A 152 -22.00 -1.97 -10.46
N SER A 153 -21.76 -1.49 -11.69
CA SER A 153 -22.61 -1.75 -12.85
C SER A 153 -21.84 -1.52 -14.17
N GLU A 154 -22.37 -2.06 -15.27
CA GLU A 154 -21.86 -1.81 -16.61
C GLU A 154 -22.00 -0.33 -16.99
N VAL A 155 -21.03 0.20 -17.75
CA VAL A 155 -20.99 1.62 -18.12
C VAL A 155 -21.10 1.80 -19.62
N GLY A 156 -21.91 2.78 -20.03
CA GLY A 156 -22.13 3.10 -21.44
C GLY A 156 -21.05 3.98 -22.07
N PRO A 157 -21.24 4.40 -23.33
CA PRO A 157 -20.31 5.26 -24.07
C PRO A 157 -20.07 6.65 -23.42
N GLU A 158 -20.97 7.10 -22.56
CA GLU A 158 -20.82 8.35 -21.80
C GLU A 158 -19.62 8.34 -20.84
N SER A 159 -19.08 7.16 -20.54
CA SER A 159 -17.89 6.98 -19.71
C SER A 159 -16.58 7.15 -20.48
N ASP A 160 -16.58 7.10 -21.81
CA ASP A 160 -15.38 7.01 -22.65
C ASP A 160 -14.44 8.19 -22.45
N GLU A 161 -15.01 9.40 -22.36
CA GLU A 161 -14.23 10.61 -22.11
C GLU A 161 -13.52 10.55 -20.76
N LEU A 162 -14.22 10.10 -19.71
CA LEU A 162 -13.64 9.97 -18.38
C LEU A 162 -12.57 8.87 -18.34
N LEU A 163 -12.83 7.70 -18.93
CA LEU A 163 -11.86 6.61 -19.00
C LEU A 163 -10.58 7.03 -19.73
N GLY A 164 -10.71 7.83 -20.80
CA GLY A 164 -9.59 8.45 -21.49
C GLY A 164 -8.78 9.39 -20.59
N LEU A 165 -9.44 10.22 -19.78
CA LEU A 165 -8.77 11.12 -18.81
C LEU A 165 -8.05 10.35 -17.69
N LEU A 166 -8.57 9.20 -17.28
CA LEU A 166 -7.97 8.34 -16.24
C LEU A 166 -6.80 7.51 -16.77
N ASP A 167 -6.58 7.51 -18.09
CA ASP A 167 -5.31 7.12 -18.75
C ASP A 167 -4.85 5.69 -18.41
N GLY A 168 -5.81 4.77 -18.27
CA GLY A 168 -5.55 3.36 -18.01
C GLY A 168 -4.78 3.10 -16.71
N LEU A 169 -4.92 3.96 -15.71
CA LEU A 169 -4.29 3.83 -14.40
C LEU A 169 -5.26 3.13 -13.42
N PRO A 170 -5.00 1.87 -13.01
CA PRO A 170 -5.96 1.09 -12.22
C PRO A 170 -6.45 1.76 -10.94
N LEU A 171 -5.57 2.47 -10.23
CA LEU A 171 -5.92 3.16 -8.98
C LEU A 171 -6.81 4.38 -9.22
N ALA A 172 -6.52 5.18 -10.26
CA ALA A 172 -7.34 6.33 -10.63
C ALA A 172 -8.73 5.87 -11.09
N LEU A 173 -8.79 4.78 -11.86
CA LEU A 173 -10.05 4.14 -12.28
C LEU A 173 -10.88 3.70 -11.07
N ALA A 174 -10.28 2.97 -10.13
CA ALA A 174 -10.96 2.50 -8.92
C ALA A 174 -11.49 3.67 -8.07
N GLN A 175 -10.67 4.69 -7.83
CA GLN A 175 -11.07 5.86 -7.03
C GLN A 175 -12.19 6.68 -7.69
N ALA A 176 -12.10 6.92 -8.99
CA ALA A 176 -13.14 7.66 -9.72
C ALA A 176 -14.48 6.90 -9.72
N ALA A 177 -14.42 5.59 -10.00
CA ALA A 177 -15.60 4.73 -9.99
C ALA A 177 -16.24 4.65 -8.59
N ALA A 178 -15.43 4.44 -7.55
CA ALA A 178 -15.89 4.39 -6.16
C ALA A 178 -16.54 5.71 -5.72
N TYR A 179 -15.89 6.85 -6.02
CA TYR A 179 -16.50 8.18 -5.80
C TYR A 179 -17.87 8.29 -6.46
N MET A 180 -17.97 7.92 -7.74
CA MET A 180 -19.21 8.10 -8.50
C MET A 180 -20.31 7.18 -7.98
N SER A 181 -19.96 5.95 -7.59
CA SER A 181 -20.88 5.00 -6.95
C SER A 181 -21.41 5.54 -5.62
N GLU A 182 -20.52 6.04 -4.77
CA GLU A 182 -20.82 6.57 -3.42
C GLU A 182 -21.58 7.91 -3.44
N THR A 183 -21.42 8.71 -4.50
CA THR A 183 -22.03 10.04 -4.59
C THR A 183 -23.24 10.10 -5.52
N GLY A 184 -23.44 9.10 -6.38
CA GLY A 184 -24.41 9.14 -7.47
C GLY A 184 -24.06 10.18 -8.54
N THR A 185 -22.80 10.63 -8.60
CA THR A 185 -22.36 11.66 -9.54
C THR A 185 -22.40 11.13 -10.98
N SER A 186 -22.99 11.88 -11.90
CA SER A 186 -22.99 11.51 -13.33
C SER A 186 -21.60 11.62 -13.98
N PHE A 187 -21.34 10.83 -15.04
CA PHE A 187 -20.09 10.90 -15.82
C PHE A 187 -19.75 12.31 -16.28
N ARG A 188 -20.74 13.05 -16.80
CA ARG A 188 -20.58 14.44 -17.22
C ARG A 188 -20.14 15.35 -16.08
N THR A 189 -20.76 15.22 -14.91
CA THR A 189 -20.43 16.04 -13.74
C THR A 189 -19.03 15.70 -13.24
N TYR A 190 -18.69 14.42 -13.09
CA TYR A 190 -17.38 14.00 -12.61
C TYR A 190 -16.27 14.41 -13.57
N THR A 191 -16.48 14.24 -14.88
CA THR A 191 -15.54 14.68 -15.93
C THR A 191 -15.23 16.18 -15.84
N ARG A 192 -16.26 17.01 -15.59
CA ARG A 192 -16.07 18.45 -15.36
C ARG A 192 -15.24 18.72 -14.11
N LEU A 193 -15.58 18.09 -12.98
CA LEU A 193 -14.83 18.23 -11.72
C LEU A 193 -13.36 17.81 -11.88
N TYR A 194 -13.13 16.72 -12.61
CA TYR A 194 -11.79 16.24 -12.94
C TYR A 194 -10.97 17.29 -13.68
N LYS A 195 -11.52 17.87 -14.75
CA LYS A 195 -10.83 18.88 -15.55
C LYS A 195 -10.56 20.17 -14.76
N GLU A 196 -11.50 20.60 -13.93
CA GLU A 196 -11.34 21.76 -13.04
C GLU A 196 -10.23 21.52 -12.02
N GLN A 197 -10.28 20.40 -11.30
CA GLN A 197 -9.28 20.07 -10.30
C GLN A 197 -7.89 19.83 -10.91
N TRP A 198 -7.83 19.21 -12.09
CA TRP A 198 -6.60 19.06 -12.85
C TRP A 198 -5.97 20.41 -13.16
N ARG A 199 -6.76 21.37 -13.65
CA ARG A 199 -6.28 22.73 -13.94
C ARG A 199 -5.74 23.40 -12.69
N GLU A 200 -6.44 23.32 -11.56
CA GLU A 200 -5.97 23.89 -10.29
C GLU A 200 -4.65 23.26 -9.81
N LEU A 201 -4.47 21.96 -9.98
CA LEU A 201 -3.22 21.26 -9.62
C LEU A 201 -2.06 21.59 -10.56
N MET A 202 -2.35 22.02 -11.80
CA MET A 202 -1.37 22.39 -12.83
C MET A 202 -1.07 23.89 -12.88
N GLU A 203 -1.91 24.74 -12.30
CA GLU A 203 -1.69 26.19 -12.28
C GLU A 203 -0.41 26.53 -11.49
N PRO A 204 0.51 27.34 -12.05
CA PRO A 204 1.71 27.77 -11.34
C PRO A 204 1.35 28.80 -10.25
N GLY A 205 0.89 28.31 -9.10
CA GLY A 205 0.58 29.10 -7.90
C GLY A 205 1.45 28.71 -6.70
N ASP A 206 2.09 29.72 -6.10
CA ASP A 206 2.66 29.84 -4.74
C ASP A 206 3.28 28.57 -4.08
N GLY A 207 4.03 27.78 -4.83
CA GLY A 207 4.93 26.76 -4.28
C GLY A 207 4.28 25.42 -3.91
N ARG A 208 3.02 25.16 -4.25
CA ARG A 208 2.35 23.86 -4.05
C ARG A 208 2.46 22.93 -5.26
N HIS A 209 3.64 22.87 -5.88
CA HIS A 209 3.91 21.75 -6.77
C HIS A 209 3.94 20.48 -5.94
N MET A 210 2.83 19.74 -5.89
CA MET A 210 2.85 18.32 -5.57
C MET A 210 3.92 17.73 -6.49
N PRO A 211 5.03 17.19 -5.96
CA PRO A 211 5.98 16.49 -6.79
C PRO A 211 5.23 15.27 -7.32
N LEU A 212 4.63 15.37 -8.51
CA LEU A 212 3.98 14.27 -9.20
C LEU A 212 5.08 13.30 -9.68
N ARG A 213 5.82 12.72 -8.73
CA ARG A 213 7.09 12.02 -8.92
C ARG A 213 6.94 10.69 -9.66
N SER A 214 5.75 10.34 -10.18
CA SER A 214 5.57 9.04 -10.84
C SER A 214 4.50 8.97 -11.93
N TYR A 215 3.61 9.96 -12.10
CA TYR A 215 2.60 9.92 -13.14
C TYR A 215 2.55 11.26 -13.87
N SER A 216 3.02 11.25 -15.12
CA SER A 216 3.10 12.42 -16.01
C SER A 216 1.77 13.15 -16.20
N ASN A 217 0.65 12.48 -15.92
CA ASN A 217 -0.71 12.98 -16.14
C ASN A 217 -1.50 13.18 -14.83
N GLY A 218 -0.84 13.04 -13.65
CA GLY A 218 -1.35 13.28 -12.28
C GLY A 218 -2.79 12.84 -11.95
N SER A 219 -3.34 11.88 -12.68
CA SER A 219 -4.74 11.46 -12.55
C SER A 219 -5.06 10.92 -11.16
N VAL A 220 -4.14 10.17 -10.55
CA VAL A 220 -4.30 9.66 -9.17
C VAL A 220 -4.39 10.80 -8.16
N ALA A 221 -3.58 11.85 -8.31
CA ALA A 221 -3.63 13.01 -7.42
C ALA A 221 -4.95 13.78 -7.59
N THR A 222 -5.44 13.90 -8.82
CA THR A 222 -6.74 14.52 -9.12
C THR A 222 -7.90 13.73 -8.55
N THR A 223 -7.96 12.41 -8.78
CA THR A 223 -9.03 11.55 -8.22
C THR A 223 -8.99 11.50 -6.69
N TRP A 224 -7.79 11.48 -6.11
CA TRP A 224 -7.59 11.59 -4.67
C TRP A 224 -8.13 12.91 -4.12
N MET A 225 -7.74 14.05 -4.72
CA MET A 225 -8.15 15.37 -4.24
C MET A 225 -9.67 15.56 -4.29
N ILE A 226 -10.31 15.12 -5.38
CA ILE A 226 -11.77 15.16 -5.53
C ILE A 226 -12.45 14.33 -4.43
N SER A 227 -11.93 13.13 -4.16
CA SER A 227 -12.45 12.25 -3.11
C SER A 227 -12.24 12.83 -1.72
N TYR A 228 -11.04 13.34 -1.43
CA TYR A 228 -10.70 13.99 -0.17
C TYR A 228 -11.62 15.18 0.12
N MET A 229 -11.87 16.05 -0.86
CA MET A 229 -12.75 17.20 -0.70
C MET A 229 -14.19 16.78 -0.41
N ALA A 230 -14.72 15.76 -1.11
CA ALA A 230 -16.06 15.23 -0.85
C ALA A 230 -16.17 14.59 0.55
N ILE A 231 -15.17 13.83 0.97
CA ILE A 231 -15.10 13.26 2.31
C ILE A 231 -15.06 14.38 3.35
N ARG A 232 -14.21 15.39 3.18
CA ARG A 232 -14.08 16.51 4.13
C ARG A 232 -15.41 17.25 4.33
N THR A 233 -16.18 17.43 3.25
CA THR A 233 -17.52 18.04 3.32
C THR A 233 -18.52 17.17 4.09
N ARG A 234 -18.44 15.84 3.99
CA ARG A 234 -19.37 14.91 4.64
C ARG A 234 -18.97 14.53 6.07
N ASN A 235 -17.68 14.33 6.31
CA ASN A 235 -17.10 13.92 7.58
C ASN A 235 -15.66 14.45 7.70
N GLU A 236 -15.53 15.62 8.31
CA GLU A 236 -14.23 16.26 8.56
C GLU A 236 -13.26 15.37 9.33
N ALA A 237 -13.76 14.58 10.29
CA ALA A 237 -12.91 13.71 11.09
C ALA A 237 -12.30 12.57 10.28
N ALA A 238 -13.02 12.03 9.29
CA ALA A 238 -12.48 11.04 8.36
C ALA A 238 -11.38 11.64 7.46
N ALA A 239 -11.61 12.86 6.94
CA ALA A 239 -10.60 13.58 6.16
C ALA A 239 -9.35 13.90 6.99
N ASN A 240 -9.53 14.38 8.23
CA ASN A 240 -8.41 14.68 9.12
C ASN A 240 -7.67 13.42 9.57
N LEU A 241 -8.37 12.29 9.73
CA LEU A 241 -7.75 10.99 9.99
C LEU A 241 -6.82 10.58 8.84
N LEU A 242 -7.24 10.77 7.58
CA LEU A 242 -6.42 10.48 6.41
C LEU A 242 -5.15 11.35 6.38
N LEU A 243 -5.27 12.65 6.69
CA LEU A 243 -4.10 13.55 6.78
C LEU A 243 -3.17 13.20 7.94
N LEU A 244 -3.71 12.83 9.10
CA LEU A 244 -2.89 12.37 10.23
C LEU A 244 -2.11 11.11 9.83
N TRP A 245 -2.75 10.19 9.11
CA TRP A 245 -2.13 8.96 8.66
C TRP A 245 -0.97 9.19 7.67
N ALA A 246 -0.99 10.28 6.89
CA ALA A 246 0.14 10.64 6.03
C ALA A 246 1.46 10.87 6.80
N HIS A 247 1.39 11.13 8.12
CA HIS A 247 2.55 11.26 9.00
C HIS A 247 2.98 9.97 9.71
N LEU A 248 2.25 8.88 9.50
CA LEU A 248 2.54 7.55 10.06
C LEU A 248 2.96 6.59 8.93
N ASP A 249 3.28 5.35 9.27
CA ASP A 249 3.45 4.30 8.27
C ASP A 249 2.14 4.08 7.49
N ASN A 250 2.22 3.69 6.22
CA ASN A 250 1.04 3.51 5.37
C ASN A 250 0.23 2.24 5.70
N LYS A 251 0.63 1.46 6.72
CA LYS A 251 -0.04 0.27 7.21
C LYS A 251 -0.37 0.38 8.71
N SER A 252 -1.15 -0.60 9.19
CA SER A 252 -1.42 -0.85 10.60
C SER A 252 -2.02 0.34 11.38
N LEU A 253 -2.81 1.19 10.70
CA LEU A 253 -3.65 2.14 11.41
C LEU A 253 -4.83 1.39 12.04
N TRP A 254 -4.98 1.51 13.35
CA TRP A 254 -6.00 0.81 14.14
C TRP A 254 -6.48 1.69 15.30
N HIS A 255 -7.70 1.44 15.78
CA HIS A 255 -8.34 2.26 16.81
C HIS A 255 -7.50 2.34 18.10
N GLY A 256 -6.88 1.22 18.49
CA GLY A 256 -6.07 1.13 19.72
C GLY A 256 -4.92 2.13 19.76
N LEU A 257 -4.30 2.45 18.62
CA LEU A 257 -3.25 3.47 18.52
C LEU A 257 -3.79 4.85 18.90
N LEU A 258 -4.94 5.24 18.34
CA LEU A 258 -5.57 6.53 18.59
C LEU A 258 -6.05 6.63 20.04
N ALA A 259 -6.69 5.58 20.56
CA ALA A 259 -7.16 5.50 21.94
C ALA A 259 -5.99 5.56 22.95
N ALA A 260 -4.84 4.94 22.63
CA ALA A 260 -3.64 5.04 23.45
C ALA A 260 -3.01 6.44 23.42
N ALA A 261 -2.98 7.07 22.24
CA ALA A 261 -2.50 8.45 22.08
C ALA A 261 -3.38 9.45 22.85
N SER A 262 -4.71 9.34 22.74
CA SER A 262 -5.67 10.20 23.45
C SER A 262 -5.51 10.13 24.96
N ARG A 263 -5.37 8.91 25.53
CA ARG A 263 -5.15 8.72 26.96
C ARG A 263 -3.87 9.38 27.49
N ARG A 264 -2.84 9.52 26.64
CA ARG A 264 -1.58 10.21 27.00
C ARG A 264 -1.68 11.72 26.85
N LEU A 265 -2.46 12.19 25.87
CA LEU A 265 -2.67 13.62 25.61
C LEU A 265 -3.59 14.30 26.64
N ASP A 266 -4.56 13.57 27.19
CA ASP A 266 -5.46 14.06 28.25
C ASP A 266 -4.74 14.48 29.54
N VAL A 267 -3.51 13.99 29.75
CA VAL A 267 -2.66 14.35 30.89
C VAL A 267 -1.80 15.60 30.60
N ALA A 268 -1.71 16.02 29.32
CA ALA A 268 -0.67 16.95 28.87
C ALA A 268 -1.14 18.28 28.25
N THR A 269 -2.30 18.43 27.59
CA THR A 269 -2.66 19.73 26.96
C THR A 269 -4.15 19.94 26.63
N GLU A 270 -4.63 21.19 26.81
CA GLU A 270 -5.93 21.73 26.36
C GLU A 270 -6.07 21.87 24.82
N GLN A 271 -5.26 21.19 24.00
CA GLN A 271 -5.13 21.48 22.55
C GLN A 271 -5.43 20.29 21.62
N THR A 272 -5.98 19.19 22.12
CA THR A 272 -6.35 18.07 21.24
C THR A 272 -7.59 18.44 20.41
N PRO A 273 -7.55 18.37 19.07
CA PRO A 273 -8.70 18.71 18.24
C PRO A 273 -9.92 17.84 18.56
N ALA A 274 -11.11 18.44 18.58
CA ALA A 274 -12.36 17.74 18.90
C ALA A 274 -12.64 16.53 17.99
N TRP A 275 -12.27 16.62 16.70
CA TRP A 275 -12.42 15.51 15.76
C TRP A 275 -11.59 14.29 16.18
N PHE A 276 -10.37 14.51 16.70
CA PHE A 276 -9.45 13.44 17.09
C PHE A 276 -9.94 12.77 18.37
N GLN A 277 -10.34 13.55 19.37
CA GLN A 277 -10.94 13.01 20.59
C GLN A 277 -12.17 12.15 20.27
N ARG A 278 -13.06 12.63 19.39
CA ARG A 278 -14.25 11.87 18.99
C ARG A 278 -13.91 10.51 18.39
N ILE A 279 -12.95 10.46 17.46
CA ILE A 279 -12.53 9.20 16.81
C ILE A 279 -11.77 8.29 17.79
N ALA A 280 -10.93 8.85 18.66
CA ALA A 280 -10.10 8.09 19.58
C ALA A 280 -10.87 7.51 20.78
N TYR A 281 -11.96 8.17 21.21
CA TYR A 281 -12.81 7.70 22.31
C TYR A 281 -13.91 6.74 21.86
N SER A 282 -14.35 6.83 20.60
CA SER A 282 -15.45 6.04 20.08
C SER A 282 -14.99 5.19 18.91
N GLU A 283 -14.84 3.89 19.17
CA GLU A 283 -14.54 2.90 18.14
C GLU A 283 -15.60 2.90 17.03
N VAL A 284 -16.87 3.17 17.38
CA VAL A 284 -17.96 3.31 16.41
C VAL A 284 -17.71 4.49 15.46
N GLU A 285 -17.26 5.63 15.97
CA GLU A 285 -16.96 6.79 15.13
C GLU A 285 -15.71 6.57 14.27
N PHE A 286 -14.71 5.86 14.81
CA PHE A 286 -13.56 5.40 14.04
C PHE A 286 -13.98 4.47 12.90
N ILE A 287 -14.79 3.44 13.17
CA ILE A 287 -15.27 2.50 12.15
C ILE A 287 -16.10 3.23 11.09
N LYS A 288 -16.95 4.19 11.46
CA LYS A 288 -17.68 5.02 10.48
C LYS A 288 -16.74 5.85 9.61
N ALA A 289 -15.72 6.46 10.21
CA ALA A 289 -14.72 7.24 9.48
C ALA A 289 -13.95 6.35 8.48
N ILE A 290 -13.47 5.19 8.93
CA ILE A 290 -12.80 4.21 8.08
C ILE A 290 -13.74 3.67 6.99
N GLY A 291 -14.99 3.35 7.32
CA GLY A 291 -15.99 2.90 6.36
C GLY A 291 -16.20 3.91 5.23
N MET A 292 -16.22 5.21 5.55
CA MET A 292 -16.25 6.27 4.55
C MET A 292 -14.96 6.31 3.72
N LEU A 293 -13.77 6.22 4.32
CA LEU A 293 -12.51 6.20 3.55
C LEU A 293 -12.43 4.99 2.61
N ARG A 294 -12.96 3.84 3.03
CA ARG A 294 -13.04 2.61 2.22
C ARG A 294 -14.01 2.75 1.06
N SER A 295 -15.16 3.41 1.24
CA SER A 295 -16.14 3.56 0.14
C SER A 295 -15.66 4.46 -1.00
N TYR A 296 -14.61 5.26 -0.78
CA TYR A 296 -13.89 6.03 -1.81
C TYR A 296 -12.59 5.35 -2.30
N SER A 297 -12.34 4.09 -1.93
CA SER A 297 -11.11 3.34 -2.29
C SER A 297 -9.81 4.06 -1.90
N LEU A 298 -9.80 4.76 -0.75
CA LEU A 298 -8.60 5.40 -0.20
C LEU A 298 -7.90 4.53 0.85
N VAL A 299 -8.63 3.61 1.45
CA VAL A 299 -8.20 2.74 2.54
C VAL A 299 -8.69 1.32 2.28
N GLU A 300 -7.86 0.35 2.63
CA GLU A 300 -8.14 -1.07 2.56
C GLU A 300 -7.98 -1.70 3.95
N GLU A 301 -8.72 -2.78 4.19
CA GLU A 301 -8.59 -3.57 5.41
C GLU A 301 -7.49 -4.61 5.21
N MET A 302 -6.63 -4.80 6.21
CA MET A 302 -5.56 -5.78 6.13
C MET A 302 -6.13 -7.20 6.25
N GLU A 303 -5.53 -8.17 5.54
CA GLU A 303 -6.02 -9.56 5.52
C GLU A 303 -6.06 -10.23 6.91
N ASP A 304 -5.16 -9.81 7.80
CA ASP A 304 -5.10 -10.30 9.18
C ASP A 304 -6.09 -9.60 10.13
N GLN A 305 -6.89 -8.66 9.61
CA GLN A 305 -7.87 -7.85 10.36
C GLN A 305 -7.27 -7.08 11.54
N THR A 306 -5.94 -6.91 11.56
CA THR A 306 -5.25 -6.22 12.66
C THR A 306 -5.34 -4.70 12.56
N GLY A 307 -5.73 -4.19 11.39
CA GLY A 307 -5.90 -2.77 11.14
C GLY A 307 -6.18 -2.47 9.66
N TYR A 308 -5.88 -1.24 9.29
CA TYR A 308 -6.11 -0.70 7.95
C TYR A 308 -4.80 -0.28 7.29
N ALA A 309 -4.79 -0.31 5.96
CA ALA A 309 -3.68 0.15 5.13
C ALA A 309 -4.17 1.15 4.08
N THR A 310 -3.26 2.00 3.62
CA THR A 310 -3.47 2.85 2.44
C THR A 310 -2.40 2.56 1.39
N HIS A 311 -2.78 2.68 0.12
CA HIS A 311 -1.86 2.42 -0.98
C HIS A 311 -0.67 3.42 -0.92
N PRO A 312 0.59 3.00 -1.16
CA PRO A 312 1.76 3.89 -1.01
C PRO A 312 1.69 5.18 -1.84
N VAL A 313 1.04 5.15 -2.99
CA VAL A 313 0.81 6.35 -3.84
C VAL A 313 -0.27 7.29 -3.30
N VAL A 314 -1.22 6.77 -2.51
CA VAL A 314 -2.24 7.57 -1.80
C VAL A 314 -1.65 8.22 -0.55
N HIS A 315 -0.67 7.54 0.07
CA HIS A 315 0.04 8.00 1.27
C HIS A 315 1.04 9.12 0.99
N GLN A 316 1.71 9.09 -0.16
CA GLN A 316 2.66 10.11 -0.64
C GLN A 316 1.96 11.39 -1.08
#